data_AF-A0A2E5YU36-F1
#
_entry.id   AF-A0A2E5YU36-F1
#
_cell.length_a   1.000
_cell.length_b   1.000
_cell.length_c   1.000
_cell.angle_alpha   90.00
_cell.angle_beta   90.00
_cell.angle_gamma   90.00
#
_symmetry.space_group_name_H-M   'P 1'
#
loop_
_entity.id
_entity.type
_entity.pdbx_description
1 polymer ?
#
loop_
_entity_poly.entity_id
_entity_poly.type
_entity_poly.pdbx_seq_one_letter_code
_entity_poly.pdbx_strand_id
1 'polypeptide(L)'
;MPKGIEGGTLHGVSLSPFVRKIPVWREEGWTLPDSSVICADLGRRVPSPSLYPSDARDFATSLFGEEYADTRLVESETPVFFQRIVRERVFKERADEEIVWHHLEEVLPPVLDQMEALFTGRDRANPADLPIGNLVVWSPFVNLDHAGFELDASSWPGVASFLETLGAHPALKGLVEEERAALGTL
;
A
#
# COMPACT_ATOMS: atom_id res chain seq x y z
N MET A 1 -20.30 8.31 4.16
CA MET A 1 -19.46 8.46 2.96
C MET A 1 -19.43 9.92 2.53
N PRO A 2 -18.32 10.42 1.97
CA PRO A 2 -18.26 11.75 1.37
C PRO A 2 -19.31 11.92 0.26
N LYS A 3 -19.81 13.15 0.07
CA LYS A 3 -20.64 13.48 -1.11
C LYS A 3 -19.83 13.18 -2.38
N GLY A 4 -20.40 12.44 -3.33
CA GLY A 4 -19.76 12.06 -4.59
C GLY A 4 -19.21 10.63 -4.65
N ILE A 5 -19.39 9.84 -3.60
CA ILE A 5 -19.05 8.40 -3.53
C ILE A 5 -20.34 7.54 -3.33
N GLU A 6 -21.52 8.17 -3.38
CA GLU A 6 -22.80 7.51 -3.10
C GLU A 6 -23.10 6.45 -4.17
N GLY A 7 -23.15 5.17 -3.75
CA GLY A 7 -23.49 4.04 -4.62
C GLY A 7 -22.31 3.19 -5.07
N GLY A 8 -21.08 3.63 -4.83
CA GLY A 8 -19.89 2.87 -5.19
C GLY A 8 -19.38 1.95 -4.07
N THR A 9 -18.97 0.72 -4.43
CA THR A 9 -18.50 -0.30 -3.46
C THR A 9 -17.24 -1.01 -3.96
N LEU A 10 -16.34 -1.36 -3.03
CA LEU A 10 -15.16 -2.17 -3.29
C LEU A 10 -15.51 -3.66 -3.28
N HIS A 11 -14.97 -4.41 -4.24
CA HIS A 11 -15.27 -5.82 -4.44
C HIS A 11 -14.01 -6.68 -4.67
N GLY A 12 -14.19 -7.99 -4.47
CA GLY A 12 -13.16 -9.03 -4.64
C GLY A 12 -12.88 -9.44 -6.09
N VAL A 13 -11.90 -10.35 -6.25
CA VAL A 13 -11.32 -10.80 -7.53
C VAL A 13 -12.35 -11.31 -8.55
N SER A 14 -13.47 -11.89 -8.10
CA SER A 14 -14.52 -12.47 -8.98
C SER A 14 -15.17 -11.44 -9.91
N LEU A 15 -14.96 -10.14 -9.66
CA LEU A 15 -15.58 -9.04 -10.38
C LEU A 15 -14.64 -8.32 -11.36
N SER A 16 -13.39 -8.73 -11.47
CA SER A 16 -12.41 -8.22 -12.45
C SER A 16 -12.34 -9.15 -13.67
N PRO A 17 -13.13 -8.92 -14.74
CA PRO A 17 -13.15 -9.80 -15.91
C PRO A 17 -11.82 -9.83 -16.68
N PHE A 18 -10.95 -8.82 -16.49
CA PHE A 18 -9.71 -8.68 -17.26
C PHE A 18 -8.43 -8.92 -16.45
N VAL A 19 -8.36 -8.44 -15.20
CA VAL A 19 -7.09 -8.41 -14.44
C VAL A 19 -7.04 -9.50 -13.36
N ARG A 20 -8.19 -10.00 -12.89
CA ARG A 20 -8.28 -10.98 -11.78
C ARG A 20 -7.48 -10.57 -10.54
N LYS A 21 -7.39 -9.27 -10.28
CA LYS A 21 -6.79 -8.66 -9.09
C LYS A 21 -7.83 -7.84 -8.34
N ILE A 22 -7.55 -7.57 -7.06
CA ILE A 22 -8.23 -6.59 -6.22
C ILE A 22 -7.32 -5.36 -6.07
N PRO A 23 -7.88 -4.18 -5.74
CA PRO A 23 -9.31 -3.86 -5.60
C PRO A 23 -10.06 -3.68 -6.93
N VAL A 24 -11.40 -3.74 -6.84
CA VAL A 24 -12.33 -3.36 -7.93
C VAL A 24 -13.43 -2.47 -7.39
N TRP A 25 -13.63 -1.30 -7.99
CA TRP A 25 -14.75 -0.40 -7.72
C TRP A 25 -15.93 -0.67 -8.65
N ARG A 26 -17.16 -0.63 -8.13
CA ARG A 26 -18.38 -0.70 -8.94
C ARG A 26 -19.43 0.29 -8.51
N GLU A 27 -20.12 0.85 -9.50
CA GLU A 27 -21.19 1.82 -9.34
C GLU A 27 -22.08 1.80 -10.59
N GLU A 28 -23.40 1.65 -10.44
CA GLU A 28 -24.39 1.82 -11.52
C GLU A 28 -24.07 1.11 -12.86
N GLY A 29 -23.48 -0.09 -12.80
CA GLY A 29 -23.11 -0.87 -14.00
C GLY A 29 -21.75 -0.51 -14.61
N TRP A 30 -21.05 0.47 -14.06
CA TRP A 30 -19.65 0.76 -14.31
C TRP A 30 -18.74 -0.03 -13.36
N THR A 31 -17.61 -0.52 -13.89
CA THR A 31 -16.62 -1.30 -13.13
C THR A 31 -15.23 -0.74 -13.44
N LEU A 32 -14.48 -0.44 -12.38
CA LEU A 32 -13.13 0.09 -12.45
C LEU A 32 -12.19 -0.80 -11.63
N PRO A 33 -11.39 -1.68 -12.26
CA PRO A 33 -10.29 -2.34 -11.58
C PRO A 33 -9.09 -1.39 -11.43
N ASP A 34 -8.12 -1.80 -10.60
CA ASP A 34 -6.83 -1.13 -10.35
C ASP A 34 -6.88 -0.02 -9.28
N SER A 35 -6.05 -0.16 -8.24
CA SER A 35 -6.02 0.78 -7.11
C SER A 35 -5.65 2.19 -7.54
N SER A 36 -4.65 2.34 -8.40
CA SER A 36 -4.13 3.64 -8.83
C SER A 36 -5.17 4.38 -9.67
N VAL A 37 -5.90 3.65 -10.53
CA VAL A 37 -7.00 4.24 -11.30
C VAL A 37 -8.21 4.59 -10.43
N ILE A 38 -8.56 3.74 -9.45
CA ILE A 38 -9.63 4.02 -8.48
C ILE A 38 -9.28 5.27 -7.66
N CYS A 39 -8.05 5.37 -7.13
CA CYS A 39 -7.58 6.53 -6.38
C CYS A 39 -7.61 7.82 -7.23
N ALA A 40 -7.17 7.75 -8.48
CA ALA A 40 -7.20 8.88 -9.41
C ALA A 40 -8.62 9.37 -9.76
N ASP A 41 -9.57 8.45 -9.80
CA ASP A 41 -10.98 8.78 -10.00
C ASP A 41 -11.61 9.38 -8.72
N LEU A 42 -11.40 8.76 -7.56
CA LEU A 42 -11.90 9.25 -6.27
C LEU A 42 -11.31 10.64 -5.94
N GLY A 43 -10.04 10.88 -6.23
CA GLY A 43 -9.39 12.18 -6.03
C GLY A 43 -9.99 13.30 -6.90
N ARG A 44 -10.60 12.97 -8.05
CA ARG A 44 -11.32 13.95 -8.87
C ARG A 44 -12.73 14.25 -8.34
N ARG A 45 -13.42 13.24 -7.81
CA ARG A 45 -14.77 13.40 -7.24
C ARG A 45 -14.76 14.07 -5.88
N VAL A 46 -13.73 13.77 -5.08
CA VAL A 46 -13.53 14.30 -3.73
C VAL A 46 -12.17 15.03 -3.69
N PRO A 47 -12.11 16.28 -4.18
CA PRO A 47 -10.85 17.01 -4.34
C PRO A 47 -10.27 17.57 -3.04
N SER A 48 -10.98 17.43 -1.90
CA SER A 48 -10.52 17.93 -0.60
C SER A 48 -10.84 16.94 0.53
N PRO A 49 -9.83 16.52 1.33
CA PRO A 49 -8.40 16.85 1.16
C PRO A 49 -7.83 16.27 -0.14
N SER A 50 -6.87 16.97 -0.76
CA SER A 50 -6.34 16.56 -2.05
C SER A 50 -5.41 15.36 -1.89
N LEU A 51 -5.73 14.27 -2.58
CA LEU A 51 -4.91 13.07 -2.62
C LEU A 51 -3.69 13.24 -3.54
N TYR A 52 -3.81 14.05 -4.58
CA TYR A 52 -2.74 14.35 -5.52
C TYR A 52 -2.29 15.80 -5.35
N PRO A 53 -0.98 16.10 -5.26
CA PRO A 53 -0.50 17.47 -5.18
C PRO A 53 -0.93 18.29 -6.40
N SER A 54 -1.19 19.59 -6.20
CA SER A 54 -1.55 20.50 -7.30
C SER A 54 -0.34 21.05 -8.05
N ASP A 55 0.82 21.13 -7.40
CA ASP A 55 2.07 21.49 -8.08
C ASP A 55 2.49 20.37 -9.03
N ALA A 56 2.94 20.73 -10.23
CA ALA A 56 3.24 19.77 -11.28
C ALA A 56 4.41 18.84 -10.93
N ARG A 57 5.42 19.33 -10.19
CA ARG A 57 6.59 18.54 -9.80
C ARG A 57 6.26 17.61 -8.64
N ASP A 58 5.48 18.09 -7.67
CA ASP A 58 5.02 17.26 -6.56
C ASP A 58 4.05 16.18 -7.03
N PHE A 59 3.19 16.51 -7.99
CA PHE A 59 2.32 15.54 -8.67
C PHE A 59 3.13 14.46 -9.39
N ALA A 60 4.10 14.86 -10.23
CA ALA A 60 4.96 13.92 -10.93
C ALA A 60 5.78 13.04 -9.98
N THR A 61 6.23 13.60 -8.85
CA THR A 61 6.94 12.86 -7.80
C THR A 61 6.03 11.85 -7.11
N SER A 62 4.76 12.19 -6.89
CA SER A 62 3.77 11.27 -6.32
C SER A 62 3.47 10.12 -7.27
N LEU A 63 3.28 10.41 -8.56
CA LEU A 63 3.09 9.38 -9.60
C LEU A 63 4.30 8.45 -9.71
N PHE A 64 5.52 8.99 -9.65
CA PHE A 64 6.71 8.15 -9.60
C PHE A 64 6.71 7.22 -8.38
N GLY A 65 6.23 7.72 -7.23
CA GLY A 65 6.06 6.91 -6.02
C GLY A 65 5.08 5.75 -6.22
N GLU A 66 3.92 5.99 -6.86
CA GLU A 66 2.94 4.94 -7.21
C GLU A 66 3.58 3.87 -8.11
N GLU A 67 4.17 4.28 -9.23
CA GLU A 67 4.77 3.35 -10.19
C GLU A 67 5.93 2.56 -9.58
N TYR A 68 6.77 3.21 -8.76
CA TYR A 68 7.84 2.53 -8.05
C TYR A 68 7.30 1.50 -7.06
N ALA A 69 6.30 1.86 -6.27
CA ALA A 69 5.70 0.95 -5.29
C ALA A 69 5.05 -0.25 -5.98
N ASP A 70 4.22 -0.02 -7.01
CA ASP A 70 3.56 -1.09 -7.76
C ASP A 70 4.55 -2.03 -8.44
N THR A 71 5.67 -1.50 -8.95
CA THR A 71 6.66 -2.28 -9.70
C THR A 71 7.66 -2.99 -8.79
N ARG A 72 8.11 -2.37 -7.70
CA ARG A 72 9.23 -2.91 -6.90
C ARG A 72 8.78 -3.40 -5.54
N LEU A 73 8.06 -2.55 -4.82
CA LEU A 73 7.70 -2.83 -3.44
C LEU A 73 6.66 -3.94 -3.37
N VAL A 74 5.56 -3.81 -4.13
CA VAL A 74 4.49 -4.82 -4.18
C VAL A 74 5.01 -6.16 -4.71
N GLU A 75 5.88 -6.17 -5.72
CA GLU A 75 6.51 -7.41 -6.21
C GLU A 75 7.34 -8.11 -5.12
N SER A 76 8.04 -7.35 -4.27
CA SER A 76 8.83 -7.91 -3.16
C SER A 76 7.99 -8.35 -1.95
N GLU A 77 6.91 -7.62 -1.66
CA GLU A 77 6.09 -7.79 -0.46
C GLU A 77 4.99 -8.84 -0.63
N THR A 78 4.30 -8.82 -1.76
CA THR A 78 3.07 -9.62 -1.96
C THR A 78 3.30 -11.12 -1.76
N PRO A 79 4.43 -11.73 -2.19
CA PRO A 79 4.70 -13.13 -1.92
C PRO A 79 4.80 -13.45 -0.42
N VAL A 80 5.37 -12.56 0.39
CA VAL A 80 5.47 -12.72 1.85
C VAL A 80 4.08 -12.68 2.49
N PHE A 81 3.30 -11.65 2.19
CA PHE A 81 1.94 -11.49 2.70
C PHE A 81 1.03 -12.63 2.25
N PHE A 82 1.13 -13.05 0.99
CA PHE A 82 0.33 -14.16 0.46
C PHE A 82 0.63 -15.47 1.19
N GLN A 83 1.89 -15.80 1.42
CA GLN A 83 2.26 -17.03 2.11
C GLN A 83 1.80 -17.01 3.59
N ARG A 84 2.15 -15.97 4.35
CA ARG A 84 1.90 -15.94 5.80
C ARG A 84 0.49 -15.52 6.21
N ILE A 85 -0.19 -14.72 5.40
CA ILE A 85 -1.55 -14.25 5.70
C ILE A 85 -2.57 -14.99 4.86
N VAL A 86 -2.49 -14.91 3.54
CA VAL A 86 -3.55 -15.46 2.69
C VAL A 86 -3.60 -16.99 2.78
N ARG A 87 -2.47 -17.70 2.60
CA ARG A 87 -2.49 -19.17 2.69
C ARG A 87 -2.83 -19.65 4.08
N GLU A 88 -2.18 -19.13 5.11
CA GLU A 88 -2.39 -19.63 6.48
C GLU A 88 -3.75 -19.25 7.06
N ARG A 89 -4.16 -17.99 6.90
CA ARG A 89 -5.37 -17.47 7.56
C ARG A 89 -6.62 -17.68 6.71
N VAL A 90 -6.53 -17.55 5.39
CA VAL A 90 -7.70 -17.66 4.50
C VAL A 90 -7.85 -19.09 3.98
N PHE A 91 -6.79 -19.68 3.42
CA PHE A 91 -6.86 -21.02 2.84
C PHE A 91 -6.63 -22.15 3.86
N LYS A 92 -6.18 -21.82 5.08
CA LYS A 92 -5.82 -22.80 6.12
C LYS A 92 -4.77 -23.80 5.66
N GLU A 93 -3.87 -23.34 4.79
CA GLU A 93 -2.72 -24.09 4.28
C GLU A 93 -1.42 -23.57 4.89
N ARG A 94 -0.41 -24.42 5.00
CA ARG A 94 0.90 -24.01 5.50
C ARG A 94 1.58 -23.04 4.51
N ALA A 95 2.18 -21.97 5.04
CA ALA A 95 3.05 -21.10 4.27
C ALA A 95 4.25 -21.86 3.70
N ASP A 96 4.66 -21.50 2.49
CA ASP A 96 5.95 -21.87 1.93
C ASP A 96 7.01 -20.89 2.44
N GLU A 97 7.69 -21.27 3.53
CA GLU A 97 8.70 -20.42 4.16
C GLU A 97 9.98 -20.26 3.32
N GLU A 98 10.23 -21.11 2.31
CA GLU A 98 11.35 -20.87 1.38
C GLU A 98 11.07 -19.66 0.50
N ILE A 99 9.83 -19.51 0.03
CA ILE A 99 9.39 -18.32 -0.71
C ILE A 99 9.49 -17.07 0.18
N VAL A 100 9.06 -17.17 1.44
CA VAL A 100 9.12 -16.04 2.37
C VAL A 100 10.57 -15.63 2.63
N TRP A 101 11.42 -16.59 2.95
CA TRP A 101 12.85 -16.35 3.20
C TRP A 101 13.51 -15.68 1.99
N HIS A 102 13.31 -16.20 0.78
CA HIS A 102 13.89 -15.61 -0.43
C HIS A 102 13.49 -14.14 -0.61
N HIS A 103 12.21 -13.81 -0.37
CA HIS A 103 11.74 -12.44 -0.54
C HIS A 103 12.28 -11.52 0.56
N LEU A 104 12.31 -11.97 1.82
CA LEU A 104 12.78 -11.15 2.93
C LEU A 104 14.30 -10.93 2.93
N GLU A 105 15.07 -11.92 2.48
CA GLU A 105 16.54 -11.89 2.57
C GLU A 105 17.22 -11.48 1.26
N GLU A 106 16.59 -11.72 0.10
CA GLU A 106 17.22 -11.48 -1.20
C GLU A 106 16.50 -10.43 -2.06
N VAL A 107 15.17 -10.35 -2.00
CA VAL A 107 14.39 -9.46 -2.88
C VAL A 107 14.08 -8.11 -2.25
N LEU A 108 13.61 -8.09 -1.00
CA LEU A 108 13.20 -6.88 -0.28
C LEU A 108 14.39 -5.99 0.10
N PRO A 109 15.55 -6.48 0.58
CA PRO A 109 16.64 -5.60 1.02
C PRO A 109 17.17 -4.65 -0.08
N PRO A 110 17.38 -5.09 -1.34
CA PRO A 110 17.73 -4.16 -2.43
C PRO A 110 16.65 -3.10 -2.74
N VAL A 111 15.37 -3.41 -2.48
CA VAL A 111 14.27 -2.43 -2.60
C VAL A 111 14.39 -1.42 -1.45
N LEU A 112 14.66 -1.88 -0.22
CA LEU A 112 14.88 -1.01 0.92
C LEU A 112 16.12 -0.12 0.74
N ASP A 113 17.21 -0.61 0.14
CA ASP A 113 18.37 0.22 -0.20
C ASP A 113 18.01 1.34 -1.18
N GLN A 114 17.22 1.01 -2.21
CA GLN A 114 16.73 2.00 -3.16
C GLN A 114 15.79 3.00 -2.49
N MET A 115 14.89 2.54 -1.63
CA MET A 115 14.01 3.42 -0.86
C MET A 115 14.82 4.32 0.07
N GLU A 116 15.76 3.79 0.84
CA GLU A 116 16.62 4.59 1.68
C GLU A 116 17.34 5.66 0.84
N ALA A 117 17.88 5.32 -0.34
CA ALA A 117 18.51 6.30 -1.23
C ALA A 117 17.53 7.29 -1.91
N LEU A 118 16.28 6.90 -2.16
CA LEU A 118 15.26 7.74 -2.79
C LEU A 118 14.59 8.68 -1.78
N PHE A 119 14.56 8.29 -0.50
CA PHE A 119 13.84 8.98 0.56
C PHE A 119 14.78 9.71 1.53
N THR A 120 16.02 9.24 1.70
CA THR A 120 17.07 10.04 2.35
C THR A 120 17.68 11.02 1.34
N GLY A 121 17.58 12.31 1.62
CA GLY A 121 18.25 13.35 0.84
C GLY A 121 17.51 13.90 -0.39
N ARG A 122 16.22 13.60 -0.60
CA ARG A 122 15.37 14.30 -1.58
C ARG A 122 14.30 15.14 -0.89
N ASP A 123 13.98 16.28 -1.50
CA ASP A 123 12.84 17.15 -1.14
C ASP A 123 11.51 16.44 -1.40
N ARG A 124 11.14 15.46 -0.56
CA ARG A 124 9.79 14.89 -0.59
C ARG A 124 8.83 15.73 0.24
N ALA A 125 7.56 15.66 -0.12
CA ALA A 125 6.47 16.20 0.67
C ALA A 125 6.57 15.70 2.13
N ASN A 126 6.17 16.56 3.07
CA ASN A 126 6.14 16.21 4.49
C ASN A 126 5.39 14.88 4.68
N PRO A 127 5.98 13.85 5.34
CA PRO A 127 5.30 12.58 5.59
C PRO A 127 4.00 12.72 6.39
N ALA A 128 3.82 13.83 7.11
CA ALA A 128 2.57 14.16 7.79
C ALA A 128 1.44 14.54 6.82
N ASP A 129 1.78 14.98 5.61
CA ASP A 129 0.80 15.14 4.55
C ASP A 129 0.48 13.73 4.00
N LEU A 130 -0.79 13.48 3.66
CA LEU A 130 -1.27 12.19 3.12
C LEU A 130 -1.50 12.23 1.60
N PRO A 131 -0.56 12.71 0.74
CA PRO A 131 -0.71 12.51 -0.68
C PRO A 131 -0.53 11.03 -1.02
N ILE A 132 -1.03 10.64 -2.19
CA ILE A 132 -0.98 9.27 -2.69
C ILE A 132 0.43 8.70 -2.66
N GLY A 133 1.44 9.50 -3.03
CA GLY A 133 2.84 9.06 -3.11
C GLY A 133 3.44 8.64 -1.78
N ASN A 134 2.87 9.08 -0.65
CA ASN A 134 3.24 8.61 0.68
C ASN A 134 2.47 7.33 1.04
N LEU A 135 1.16 7.32 0.76
CA LEU A 135 0.27 6.20 1.10
C LEU A 135 0.64 4.90 0.38
N VAL A 136 0.98 4.97 -0.91
CA VAL A 136 1.33 3.79 -1.73
C VAL A 136 2.66 3.16 -1.33
N VAL A 137 3.54 3.93 -0.69
CA VAL A 137 4.79 3.42 -0.14
C VAL A 137 4.54 2.79 1.22
N TRP A 138 3.68 3.40 2.03
CA TRP A 138 3.41 2.95 3.39
C TRP A 138 2.54 1.68 3.44
N SER A 139 1.51 1.56 2.58
CA SER A 139 0.55 0.46 2.70
C SER A 139 1.14 -0.95 2.53
N PRO A 140 2.13 -1.23 1.65
CA PRO A 140 2.74 -2.57 1.61
C PRO A 140 3.50 -2.92 2.90
N PHE A 141 4.04 -1.93 3.62
CA PHE A 141 4.68 -2.21 4.91
C PHE A 141 3.69 -2.61 6.00
N VAL A 142 2.42 -2.17 5.91
CA VAL A 142 1.35 -2.65 6.80
C VAL A 142 1.12 -4.14 6.59
N ASN A 143 1.10 -4.60 5.34
CA ASN A 143 1.00 -6.03 5.04
C ASN A 143 2.21 -6.81 5.54
N LEU A 144 3.43 -6.29 5.35
CA LEU A 144 4.66 -6.91 5.86
C LEU A 144 4.63 -7.04 7.39
N ASP A 145 4.20 -5.98 8.09
CA ASP A 145 4.02 -5.96 9.54
C ASP A 145 2.99 -7.00 10.00
N HIS A 146 1.85 -7.12 9.30
CA HIS A 146 0.90 -8.22 9.55
C HIS A 146 1.54 -9.60 9.35
N ALA A 147 2.42 -9.74 8.36
CA ALA A 147 3.18 -10.96 8.07
C ALA A 147 4.42 -11.18 8.99
N GLY A 148 4.59 -10.34 10.02
CA GLY A 148 5.64 -10.46 11.02
C GLY A 148 7.03 -10.04 10.54
N PHE A 149 7.12 -9.21 9.50
CA PHE A 149 8.37 -8.55 9.12
C PHE A 149 8.69 -7.42 10.11
N GLU A 150 9.94 -7.34 10.52
CA GLU A 150 10.47 -6.23 11.32
C GLU A 150 11.56 -5.52 10.51
N LEU A 151 11.41 -4.20 10.33
CA LEU A 151 12.39 -3.39 9.64
C LEU A 151 13.61 -3.14 10.52
N ASP A 152 14.81 -3.42 10.01
CA ASP A 152 16.06 -3.02 10.65
C ASP A 152 16.32 -1.52 10.47
N ALA A 153 15.90 -0.72 11.45
CA ALA A 153 16.11 0.73 11.47
C ALA A 153 17.58 1.14 11.53
N SER A 154 18.51 0.23 11.85
CA SER A 154 19.95 0.53 11.80
C SER A 154 20.49 0.51 10.37
N SER A 155 19.87 -0.29 9.50
CA SER A 155 20.20 -0.39 8.07
C SER A 155 19.44 0.62 7.21
N TRP A 156 18.16 0.89 7.52
CA TRP A 156 17.29 1.81 6.77
C TRP A 156 16.59 2.85 7.67
N PRO A 157 17.33 3.75 8.32
CA PRO A 157 16.77 4.72 9.28
C PRO A 157 15.78 5.72 8.66
N GLY A 158 15.98 6.13 7.41
CA GLY A 158 15.08 7.04 6.69
C GLY A 158 13.74 6.41 6.40
N VAL A 159 13.74 5.16 5.90
CA VAL A 159 12.51 4.37 5.71
C VAL A 159 11.80 4.17 7.04
N ALA A 160 12.52 3.80 8.11
CA ALA A 160 11.94 3.60 9.43
C ALA A 160 11.23 4.87 9.95
N SER A 161 11.89 6.03 9.87
CA SER A 161 11.32 7.30 10.29
C SER A 161 10.08 7.71 9.46
N PHE A 162 10.10 7.44 8.16
CA PHE A 162 8.96 7.67 7.28
C PHE A 162 7.75 6.82 7.69
N LEU A 163 7.95 5.52 7.91
CA LEU A 163 6.88 4.60 8.31
C LEU A 163 6.32 4.93 9.70
N GLU A 164 7.18 5.30 10.65
CA GLU A 164 6.77 5.74 11.98
C GLU A 164 5.89 6.99 11.91
N THR A 165 6.28 7.98 11.10
CA THR A 165 5.54 9.24 10.96
C THR A 165 4.14 9.00 10.39
N LEU A 166 4.01 8.21 9.33
CA LEU A 166 2.71 7.87 8.74
C LEU A 166 1.88 6.96 9.64
N GLY A 167 2.50 5.97 10.27
CA GLY A 167 1.83 5.06 11.22
C GLY A 167 1.26 5.78 12.44
N ALA A 168 1.83 6.93 12.83
CA ALA A 168 1.32 7.78 13.89
C ALA A 168 0.10 8.63 13.47
N HIS A 169 -0.20 8.74 12.17
CA HIS A 169 -1.33 9.54 11.69
C HIS A 169 -2.66 8.91 12.17
N PRO A 170 -3.54 9.66 12.86
CA PRO A 170 -4.74 9.09 13.50
C PRO A 170 -5.67 8.33 12.56
N ALA A 171 -5.84 8.82 11.32
CA ALA A 171 -6.67 8.16 10.32
C ALA A 171 -6.08 6.82 9.83
N LEU A 172 -4.75 6.71 9.74
CA LEU A 172 -4.08 5.49 9.29
C LEU A 172 -3.99 4.48 10.41
N LYS A 173 -3.64 4.94 11.62
CA LYS A 173 -3.59 4.09 12.81
C LYS A 173 -4.92 3.36 13.07
N GLY A 174 -6.05 4.06 12.97
CA GLY A 174 -7.37 3.44 13.13
C GLY A 174 -7.64 2.33 12.11
N LEU A 175 -7.24 2.53 10.85
CA LEU A 175 -7.38 1.50 9.81
C LEU A 175 -6.55 0.26 10.11
N VAL A 176 -5.28 0.42 10.52
CA VAL A 176 -4.42 -0.72 10.88
C VAL A 176 -4.96 -1.49 12.08
N GLU A 177 -5.50 -0.80 13.09
CA GLU A 177 -6.13 -1.45 14.25
C GLU A 177 -7.36 -2.27 13.85
N GLU A 178 -8.21 -1.74 12.96
CA GLU A 178 -9.34 -2.47 12.38
C GLU A 178 -8.90 -3.69 11.56
N GLU A 179 -7.86 -3.56 10.74
CA GLU A 179 -7.29 -4.66 9.97
C GLU A 179 -6.72 -5.76 10.87
N ARG A 180 -5.95 -5.41 11.91
CA ARG A 180 -5.42 -6.38 12.88
C ARG A 180 -6.55 -7.12 13.59
N ALA A 181 -7.61 -6.42 13.97
CA ALA A 181 -8.79 -7.05 14.58
C ALA A 181 -9.45 -8.03 13.62
N ALA A 182 -9.65 -7.66 12.35
CA ALA A 182 -10.21 -8.54 11.33
C ALA A 182 -9.33 -9.78 11.10
N LEU A 183 -8.02 -9.60 10.89
CA LEU A 183 -7.07 -10.70 10.70
C LEU A 183 -6.98 -11.63 11.93
N GLY A 184 -7.09 -11.09 13.14
CA GLY A 184 -7.11 -11.87 14.38
C GLY A 184 -8.35 -12.78 14.52
N THR A 185 -9.41 -12.51 13.76
CA THR A 185 -10.62 -13.35 13.73
C THR A 185 -10.64 -14.40 12.62
N LEU A 186 -9.66 -14.36 11.69
CA LEU A 186 -9.57 -15.27 10.55
C LEU A 186 -9.02 -16.65 10.92
#